data_AF-A0A4U9VF73-F1
#
_entry.id   AF-A0A4U9VF73-F1
#
_cell.length_a   1.000
_cell.length_b   1.000
_cell.length_c   1.000
_cell.angle_alpha   90.00
_cell.angle_beta   90.00
_cell.angle_gamma   90.00
#
_symmetry.space_group_name_H-M   'P 1'
#
loop_
_entity.id
_entity.type
_entity.pdbx_description
1 polymer ?
#
loop_
_entity_poly.entity_id
_entity_poly.type
_entity_poly.pdbx_seq_one_letter_code
_entity_poly.pdbx_strand_id
1 'polypeptide(L)' 'MCQNCVTAANMAEGIPETMKAVVAYAPKDYRLEQVAVPKIGPQEILVKVEACGICAGDVKAFEGPPAFGG' A
#
# COMPACT_ATOMS: atom_id res chain seq x y z
N MET A 1 -22.18 -26.50 -5.51
CA MET A 1 -21.21 -25.41 -5.24
C MET A 1 -21.93 -24.08 -5.41
N CYS A 2 -22.08 -23.31 -4.33
CA CYS A 2 -22.79 -22.04 -4.35
C CYS A 2 -21.96 -21.00 -5.12
N GLN A 3 -22.50 -20.51 -6.24
CA GLN A 3 -21.85 -19.57 -7.17
C GLN A 3 -21.75 -18.12 -6.62
N ASN A 4 -22.18 -17.88 -5.37
CA ASN A 4 -22.16 -16.55 -4.76
C ASN A 4 -20.83 -16.13 -4.12
N CYS A 5 -19.84 -17.02 -4.03
CA CYS A 5 -18.58 -16.71 -3.35
C CYS A 5 -17.51 -16.05 -4.25
N VAL A 6 -17.78 -15.82 -5.54
CA VAL A 6 -16.73 -15.48 -6.53
C VAL A 6 -16.80 -14.03 -7.03
N THR A 7 -17.82 -13.25 -6.67
CA THR A 7 -18.05 -11.96 -7.34
C THR A 7 -18.35 -10.83 -6.36
N ALA A 8 -17.55 -9.78 -6.49
CA ALA A 8 -17.60 -8.48 -5.82
C ALA A 8 -17.02 -8.42 -4.39
N ALA A 9 -15.74 -8.02 -4.32
CA ALA A 9 -15.24 -7.34 -3.13
C ALA A 9 -16.10 -6.07 -2.93
N ASN A 10 -16.90 -6.04 -1.87
CA ASN A 10 -17.74 -4.89 -1.52
C ASN A 10 -16.88 -3.88 -0.77
N MET A 11 -16.67 -2.71 -1.35
CA MET A 11 -16.09 -1.56 -0.64
C MET A 11 -17.12 -1.06 0.38
N ALA A 12 -16.71 -0.87 1.64
CA ALA A 12 -17.59 -0.32 2.66
C ALA A 12 -17.93 1.16 2.39
N GLU A 13 -19.11 1.59 2.85
CA GLU A 13 -19.48 3.01 2.83
C GLU A 13 -18.52 3.82 3.73
N GLY A 14 -18.16 5.03 3.31
CA GLY A 14 -17.31 5.95 4.08
C GLY A 14 -15.80 5.83 3.83
N ILE A 15 -15.37 5.05 2.84
CA ILE A 15 -13.97 5.03 2.39
C ILE A 15 -13.67 6.31 1.60
N PRO A 16 -12.65 7.11 1.96
CA PRO A 16 -12.32 8.35 1.24
C PRO A 16 -11.74 8.05 -0.15
N GLU A 17 -11.80 9.04 -1.06
CA GLU A 17 -11.17 8.91 -2.38
C GLU A 17 -9.64 8.92 -2.31
N THR A 18 -9.09 9.55 -1.27
CA THR A 18 -7.64 9.68 -1.05
C THR A 18 -7.24 9.37 0.39
N MET A 19 -5.99 8.94 0.57
CA MET A 19 -5.36 8.67 1.87
C MET A 19 -3.94 9.26 1.92
N LYS A 20 -3.41 9.45 3.12
CA LYS A 20 -1.99 9.82 3.30
C LYS A 20 -1.12 8.57 3.18
N ALA A 21 -0.01 8.68 2.46
CA ALA A 21 0.97 7.61 2.34
C ALA A 21 2.39 8.18 2.28
N VAL A 22 3.35 7.43 2.82
CA VAL A 22 4.77 7.65 2.53
C VAL A 22 5.12 6.89 1.25
N VAL A 23 5.45 7.61 0.19
CA VAL A 23 5.74 7.05 -1.14
C VAL A 23 7.23 7.12 -1.39
N ALA A 24 7.81 5.99 -1.80
CA ALA A 24 9.22 5.89 -2.18
C ALA A 24 9.37 6.08 -3.70
N TYR A 25 10.09 7.11 -4.13
CA TYR A 25 10.35 7.38 -5.54
C TYR A 25 11.75 6.93 -5.98
N ALA A 26 12.73 7.04 -5.09
CA ALA A 26 14.13 6.66 -5.31
C ALA A 26 14.81 6.37 -3.97
N PRO A 27 16.03 5.79 -3.96
CA PRO A 27 16.84 5.71 -2.75
C PRO A 27 16.94 7.09 -2.09
N LYS A 28 16.65 7.16 -0.79
CA LYS A 28 16.62 8.37 0.03
C LYS A 28 15.57 9.42 -0.37
N ASP A 29 14.61 9.08 -1.24
CA ASP A 29 13.52 9.96 -1.68
C ASP A 29 12.16 9.38 -1.29
N TYR A 30 11.80 9.60 -0.03
CA TYR A 30 10.52 9.21 0.55
C TYR A 30 9.73 10.47 0.85
N ARG A 31 8.47 10.51 0.43
CA ARG A 31 7.62 11.71 0.55
C ARG A 31 6.28 11.37 1.16
N LEU A 32 5.80 12.23 2.05
CA LEU A 32 4.46 12.12 2.61
C LEU A 32 3.49 12.84 1.68
N GLU A 33 2.60 12.08 1.03
CA GLU A 33 1.70 12.60 0.01
C GLU A 33 0.28 12.11 0.21
N GLN A 34 -0.65 12.75 -0.50
CA GLN A 34 -2.05 12.35 -0.56
C GLN A 34 -2.27 11.57 -1.86
N VAL A 35 -2.59 10.28 -1.75
CA VAL A 35 -2.71 9.35 -2.89
C VAL A 35 -4.11 8.75 -2.94
N ALA A 36 -4.54 8.25 -4.09
CA ALA A 36 -5.83 7.59 -4.21
C ALA A 36 -5.90 6.32 -3.33
N VAL A 37 -7.05 6.07 -2.71
CA VAL A 37 -7.26 4.80 -1.99
C VAL A 37 -7.28 3.65 -3.00
N PRO A 38 -6.52 2.56 -2.77
CA PRO A 38 -6.46 1.45 -3.72
C PRO A 38 -7.80 0.71 -3.82
N LYS A 39 -8.11 0.23 -5.03
CA LYS A 39 -9.25 -0.66 -5.29
C LYS A 39 -8.81 -2.10 -5.08
N ILE A 40 -9.65 -2.90 -4.42
CA ILE A 40 -9.36 -4.31 -4.10
C ILE A 40 -9.93 -5.28 -5.14
N GLY A 41 -9.18 -6.36 -5.40
CA GLY A 41 -9.65 -7.51 -6.18
C GLY A 41 -10.42 -8.55 -5.34
N PRO A 42 -10.92 -9.64 -5.98
CA PRO A 42 -11.75 -10.67 -5.33
C PRO A 42 -11.12 -11.46 -4.16
N GLN A 43 -9.81 -11.31 -3.92
CA GLN A 43 -9.07 -12.04 -2.87
C GLN A 43 -8.17 -11.10 -2.05
N GLU A 44 -8.47 -9.81 -2.08
CA GLU A 44 -7.73 -8.78 -1.37
C GLU A 44 -8.62 -8.15 -0.31
N ILE A 45 -7.99 -7.59 0.72
CA ILE A 45 -8.68 -6.90 1.80
C ILE A 45 -8.07 -5.49 1.88
N LEU A 46 -8.94 -4.48 1.98
CA LEU A 46 -8.53 -3.12 2.29
C LEU A 46 -8.55 -2.91 3.80
N VAL A 47 -7.41 -2.47 4.35
CA VAL A 47 -7.27 -2.22 5.78
C VAL A 47 -6.98 -0.74 6.02
N LYS A 48 -7.74 -0.11 6.90
CA LYS A 48 -7.41 1.23 7.41
C LYS A 48 -6.31 1.10 8.46
N VAL A 49 -5.11 1.55 8.13
CA VAL A 49 -3.95 1.51 9.02
C VAL A 49 -4.06 2.63 10.05
N GLU A 50 -4.12 2.28 11.33
CA GLU A 50 -4.08 3.25 12.43
C GLU A 50 -2.63 3.57 12.86
N ALA A 51 -1.74 2.57 12.78
CA ALA A 51 -0.32 2.72 13.08
C ALA A 51 0.53 1.69 12.32
N CYS A 52 1.78 2.03 12.03
CA CYS A 52 2.78 1.15 11.45
C CYS A 52 4.10 1.29 12.22
N GLY A 53 4.83 0.20 12.39
CA GLY A 53 6.16 0.20 13.00
C GLY A 53 7.25 0.18 11.92
N ILE A 54 8.40 0.77 12.23
CA ILE A 54 9.59 0.73 11.35
C ILE A 54 10.47 -0.45 11.75
N CYS A 55 10.85 -1.27 10.78
CA CYS A 55 11.73 -2.41 10.95
C CYS A 55 13.06 -2.20 10.21
N ALA A 56 14.01 -3.12 10.40
CA ALA A 56 15.30 -3.07 9.70
C ALA A 56 15.16 -3.07 8.16
N GLY A 57 14.11 -3.68 7.63
CA GLY A 57 13.84 -3.73 6.19
C GLY A 57 13.55 -2.36 5.59
N ASP A 58 12.91 -1.45 6.33
CA ASP A 58 12.60 -0.11 5.85
C ASP A 58 13.86 0.71 5.60
N VAL A 59 14.88 0.54 6.47
CA VAL A 59 16.20 1.19 6.29
C VAL A 59 16.86 0.68 5.02
N LYS A 60 16.76 -0.63 4.73
CA LYS A 60 17.32 -1.21 3.50
C LYS A 60 16.61 -0.74 2.24
N ALA A 61 15.28 -0.60 2.30
CA ALA A 61 14.52 -0.01 1.20
C ALA A 61 14.89 1.46 0.98
N PHE A 62 15.08 2.22 2.07
CA PHE A 62 15.46 3.63 2.00
C PHE A 62 16.87 3.86 1.43
N GLU A 63 17.85 3.04 1.83
CA GLU A 63 19.22 3.10 1.30
C GLU A 63 19.28 2.76 -0.20
N GLY A 64 18.35 1.94 -0.68
CA GLY A 64 18.35 1.35 -2.02
C GLY A 64 19.35 0.19 -2.13
N PRO A 65 19.09 -0.82 -2.97
CA PRO A 65 20.12 -1.80 -3.30
C PRO A 65 21.35 -1.09 -3.89
N PRO A 66 22.58 -1.61 -3.71
CA PRO A 66 23.69 -1.17 -4.55
C PRO A 66 23.22 -1.34 -6.00
N ALA A 67 23.28 -0.27 -6.78
CA ALA A 67 22.96 -0.34 -8.20
C ALA A 67 23.75 -1.50 -8.79
N PHE A 68 23.07 -2.50 -9.36
CA PHE A 68 23.74 -3.54 -10.13
C PHE A 68 24.35 -2.83 -11.35
N GLY A 69 25.63 -2.47 -11.26
CA GLY A 69 26.31 -1.59 -12.19
C GLY A 69 27.57 -0.96 -11.58
N GLY A 70 28.54 -1.80 -11.26
CA GLY A 70 29.89 -1.45 -10.79
C GLY A 70 30.71 -2.69 -10.51
#